data_AF-A0A090FHD3-F1
#
_entry.id   AF-A0A090FHD3-F1
#
_cell.length_a   1.000
_cell.length_b   1.000
_cell.length_c   1.000
_cell.angle_alpha   90.00
_cell.angle_beta   90.00
_cell.angle_gamma   90.00
#
_symmetry.space_group_name_H-M   'P 1'
#
loop_
_entity.id
_entity.type
_entity.pdbx_description
1 polymer ?
#
loop_
_entity_poly.entity_id
_entity_poly.type
_entity_poly.pdbx_seq_one_letter_code
_entity_poly.pdbx_strand_id
1 'polypeptide(L)'
;MTGRLGLSADYESEWKDKAGQTSRSHVYGIANLYYDFLDGTDVDVSGTRLTSKPQPLWGGLGFGGSLSWADDRYAVHGELLARSSLEDFGDSHSFGGSVGFSVKW
;
A
#
# COMPACT_ATOMS: atom_id res chain seq x y z
N MET A 1 16.86 -10.48 8.01
CA MET A 1 16.03 -10.77 6.82
C MET A 1 14.65 -10.16 7.07
N THR A 2 14.05 -9.45 6.12
CA THR A 2 12.72 -8.83 6.33
C THR A 2 11.64 -9.74 5.79
N GLY A 3 10.71 -10.20 6.64
CA GLY A 3 9.51 -10.88 6.21
C GLY A 3 8.38 -9.91 5.91
N ARG A 4 7.57 -10.21 4.91
CA ARG A 4 6.38 -9.44 4.56
C ARG A 4 5.17 -10.37 4.51
N LEU A 5 4.13 -10.01 5.26
CA LEU A 5 2.82 -10.62 5.20
C LEU A 5 1.82 -9.56 4.77
N GLY A 6 0.91 -9.90 3.85
CA GLY A 6 -0.09 -8.97 3.36
C GLY A 6 -1.42 -9.65 3.08
N LEU A 7 -2.50 -8.92 3.31
CA LEU A 7 -3.88 -9.34 3.03
C LEU A 7 -4.54 -8.25 2.18
N SER A 8 -5.08 -8.62 1.03
CA SER A 8 -5.91 -7.74 0.21
C SER A 8 -7.35 -8.21 0.15
N ALA A 9 -8.25 -7.26 -0.08
CA ALA A 9 -9.64 -7.50 -0.39
C ALA A 9 -9.98 -6.68 -1.64
N ASP A 10 -10.44 -7.37 -2.67
CA ASP A 10 -10.67 -6.82 -4.01
C ASP A 10 -12.17 -6.96 -4.35
N TYR A 11 -12.74 -5.94 -4.97
CA TYR A 11 -14.13 -5.90 -5.41
C TYR A 11 -14.22 -5.35 -6.83
N GLU A 12 -14.76 -6.17 -7.73
CA GLU A 12 -14.96 -5.82 -9.12
C GLU A 12 -16.46 -5.75 -9.44
N SER A 13 -16.84 -4.74 -10.22
CA SER A 13 -18.20 -4.55 -10.68
C SER A 13 -18.20 -4.13 -12.15
N GLU A 14 -19.04 -4.78 -12.93
CA GLU A 14 -19.26 -4.47 -14.34
C GLU A 14 -20.74 -4.15 -14.56
N TRP A 15 -21.01 -3.04 -15.26
CA TRP A 15 -22.36 -2.64 -15.62
C TRP A 15 -22.40 -1.95 -16.99
N LYS A 16 -23.59 -1.87 -17.58
CA LYS A 16 -23.84 -1.01 -18.74
C LYS A 16 -24.22 0.39 -18.30
N ASP A 17 -23.48 1.39 -18.78
CA ASP A 17 -23.79 2.81 -18.61
C ASP A 17 -25.09 3.17 -19.37
N LYS A 18 -25.68 4.33 -19.05
CA LYS A 18 -26.83 4.93 -19.77
C LYS A 18 -26.62 5.04 -21.28
N ALA A 19 -25.38 5.17 -21.77
CA ALA A 19 -25.06 5.15 -23.20
C ALA A 19 -24.95 3.73 -23.80
N GLY A 20 -25.22 2.67 -23.02
CA GLY A 20 -25.14 1.27 -23.45
C GLY A 20 -23.73 0.69 -23.45
N GLN A 21 -22.73 1.47 -23.03
CA GLN A 21 -21.31 1.10 -23.01
C GLN A 21 -20.96 0.30 -21.76
N THR A 22 -20.00 -0.61 -21.88
CA THR A 22 -19.50 -1.36 -20.72
C THR A 22 -18.66 -0.45 -19.84
N SER A 23 -18.99 -0.40 -18.55
CA SER A 23 -18.23 0.27 -17.50
C SER A 23 -17.81 -0.75 -16.45
N ARG A 24 -16.56 -0.63 -15.99
CA ARG A 24 -15.98 -1.53 -14.99
C ARG A 24 -15.37 -0.70 -13.88
N SER A 25 -15.70 -1.01 -12.63
CA SER A 25 -14.96 -0.51 -11.49
C SER A 25 -14.28 -1.66 -10.77
N HIS A 26 -13.04 -1.44 -10.39
CA HIS A 26 -12.32 -2.32 -9.51
C HIS A 26 -11.87 -1.49 -8.31
N VAL A 27 -12.13 -1.95 -7.09
CA VAL A 27 -11.62 -1.32 -5.88
C VAL A 27 -10.98 -2.38 -5.01
N TYR A 28 -9.86 -2.06 -4.38
CA TYR A 28 -9.19 -2.97 -3.47
C TYR A 28 -8.65 -2.22 -2.26
N GLY A 29 -8.60 -2.94 -1.14
CA GLY A 29 -7.86 -2.54 0.05
C GLY A 29 -6.77 -3.57 0.31
N ILE A 30 -5.63 -3.13 0.80
CA ILE A 30 -4.53 -4.02 1.19
C ILE A 30 -3.96 -3.59 2.55
N ALA A 31 -3.76 -4.56 3.43
CA ALA A 31 -3.01 -4.39 4.66
C ALA A 31 -1.72 -5.20 4.55
N ASN A 32 -0.57 -4.54 4.77
CA ASN A 32 0.74 -5.15 4.77
C ASN A 32 1.39 -5.00 6.15
N LEU A 33 2.01 -6.07 6.61
CA LEU A 33 2.81 -6.12 7.81
C LEU A 33 4.23 -6.53 7.42
N TYR A 34 5.20 -5.68 7.73
CA TYR A 34 6.61 -5.95 7.49
C TYR A 34 7.25 -6.22 8.84
N TYR A 35 7.79 -7.43 8.99
CA TYR A 35 8.52 -7.85 10.18
C TYR A 35 10.00 -7.93 9.83
N ASP A 36 10.82 -7.15 10.52
CA ASP A 36 12.26 -7.25 10.33
C ASP A 36 12.85 -8.28 11.30
N PHE A 37 13.26 -9.43 10.77
CA PHE A 37 13.93 -10.51 11.53
C PHE A 37 15.44 -10.28 11.64
N LEU A 38 15.97 -9.05 11.55
CA LEU A 38 17.35 -8.83 11.98
C LEU A 38 17.42 -9.03 13.50
N ASP A 39 17.77 -10.27 13.87
CA ASP A 39 18.55 -10.58 15.06
C ASP A 39 19.56 -9.46 15.30
N GLY A 40 19.55 -8.93 16.52
CA GLY A 40 20.45 -7.89 16.95
C GLY A 40 21.89 -8.21 16.54
N THR A 41 22.45 -7.39 15.67
CA THR A 41 23.90 -7.35 15.55
C THR A 41 24.35 -6.36 16.62
N ASP A 42 24.89 -6.89 17.70
CA ASP A 42 25.81 -6.14 18.58
C ASP A 42 26.95 -5.66 17.67
N VAL A 43 26.82 -4.44 17.17
CA VAL A 43 27.92 -3.76 16.50
C VAL A 43 28.54 -2.88 17.58
N ASP A 44 29.50 -3.44 18.31
CA ASP A 44 30.42 -2.66 19.12
C ASP A 44 31.17 -1.70 18.19
N VAL A 45 30.71 -0.46 18.15
CA VAL A 45 31.46 0.65 17.57
C VAL A 45 31.77 1.60 18.71
N SER A 46 32.86 1.30 19.43
CA SER A 46 33.55 2.23 20.31
C SER A 46 32.67 2.89 21.40
N GLY A 47 32.29 2.11 22.41
CA GLY A 47 32.17 2.63 23.78
C GLY A 47 31.02 3.56 24.14
N THR A 48 30.04 3.80 23.26
CA THR A 48 28.82 4.54 23.63
C THR A 48 27.64 3.59 23.66
N ARG A 49 27.15 3.30 24.87
CA ARG A 49 26.05 2.39 25.13
C ARG A 49 24.74 3.03 24.65
N LEU A 50 24.48 2.97 23.34
CA LEU A 50 23.16 3.27 22.79
C LEU A 50 22.28 2.04 23.00
N THR A 51 21.31 2.16 23.90
CA THR A 51 20.21 1.21 24.04
C THR A 51 19.32 1.33 22.79
N SER A 52 19.74 0.72 21.67
CA SER A 52 18.90 0.55 20.49
C SER A 52 17.79 -0.44 20.82
N LYS A 53 16.60 0.08 21.14
CA LYS A 53 15.41 -0.74 21.27
C LYS A 53 15.06 -1.28 19.87
N PRO A 54 14.91 -2.61 19.72
CA PRO A 54 14.65 -3.26 18.44
C PRO A 54 13.36 -2.68 17.83
N GLN A 55 13.37 -2.30 16.55
CA GLN A 55 12.22 -1.73 15.84
C GLN A 55 11.68 -2.78 14.85
N PRO A 56 10.81 -3.72 15.26
CA PRO A 56 10.62 -4.98 14.54
C PRO A 56 9.39 -4.98 13.60
N LEU A 57 8.46 -4.02 13.70
CA LEU A 57 7.14 -4.14 13.06
C LEU A 57 6.67 -2.83 12.39
N TRP A 58 6.58 -2.86 11.06
CA TRP A 58 5.98 -1.78 10.27
C TRP A 58 4.62 -2.20 9.74
N GLY A 59 3.61 -1.37 9.96
CA GLY A 59 2.27 -1.54 9.39
C GLY A 59 2.08 -0.65 8.16
N GLY A 60 1.49 -1.20 7.10
CA GLY A 60 1.09 -0.47 5.92
C GLY A 60 -0.36 -0.77 5.58
N LEU A 61 -1.13 0.26 5.27
CA LEU A 61 -2.48 0.15 4.73
C LEU A 61 -2.49 0.85 3.37
N GLY A 62 -3.06 0.19 2.37
CA GLY A 62 -3.25 0.73 1.04
C GLY A 62 -4.70 0.57 0.62
N PHE A 63 -5.17 1.47 -0.20
CA PHE A 63 -6.43 1.32 -0.90
C PHE A 63 -6.27 1.87 -2.31
N GLY A 64 -6.83 1.16 -3.27
CA GLY A 64 -6.76 1.51 -4.67
C GLY A 64 -8.09 1.30 -5.34
N GLY A 65 -8.29 2.00 -6.44
CA GLY A 65 -9.44 1.82 -7.28
C GLY A 65 -9.13 2.21 -8.71
N SER A 66 -9.81 1.55 -9.64
CA SER A 66 -9.83 1.90 -11.04
C SER A 66 -11.26 1.92 -11.56
N LEU A 67 -11.50 2.81 -12.51
CA LEU A 67 -12.76 2.92 -13.22
C LEU A 67 -12.46 3.02 -14.71
N SER A 68 -13.00 2.08 -15.47
CA SER A 68 -12.97 2.07 -16.92
C SER A 68 -14.36 2.33 -17.48
N TRP A 69 -14.45 3.13 -18.53
CA TRP A 69 -15.71 3.43 -19.21
C TRP A 69 -15.52 3.54 -20.73
N ALA A 70 -16.64 3.64 -21.44
CA ALA A 70 -16.70 3.67 -22.90
C ALA A 70 -16.08 2.41 -23.54
N ASP A 71 -16.53 1.23 -23.11
CA ASP A 71 -16.00 -0.06 -23.57
C ASP A 71 -14.48 -0.16 -23.35
N ASP A 72 -14.04 0.23 -22.15
CA ASP A 72 -12.63 0.26 -21.75
C ASP A 72 -11.72 1.22 -22.52
N ARG A 73 -12.29 2.14 -23.30
CA ARG A 73 -11.52 3.19 -24.00
C ARG A 73 -10.81 4.13 -23.04
N TYR A 74 -11.45 4.45 -21.91
CA TYR A 74 -10.89 5.33 -20.89
C TYR A 74 -10.79 4.58 -19.57
N ALA A 75 -9.67 4.74 -18.88
CA ALA A 75 -9.47 4.20 -17.54
C ALA A 75 -8.80 5.23 -16.65
N VAL A 76 -9.32 5.40 -15.45
CA VAL A 76 -8.67 6.15 -14.37
C VAL A 76 -8.34 5.18 -13.25
N HIS A 77 -7.20 5.37 -12.62
CA HIS A 77 -6.83 4.64 -11.41
C HIS A 77 -6.28 5.61 -10.37
N GLY A 78 -6.52 5.30 -9.11
CA GLY A 78 -5.99 6.03 -7.98
C GLY A 78 -5.66 5.06 -6.87
N GLU A 79 -4.51 5.26 -6.24
CA GLU A 79 -4.05 4.46 -5.12
C GLU A 79 -3.56 5.38 -4.02
N LEU A 80 -3.81 5.00 -2.78
CA LEU A 80 -3.38 5.69 -1.59
C LEU A 80 -2.78 4.66 -0.65
N LEU A 81 -1.60 4.98 -0.13
CA LEU A 81 -0.80 4.15 0.75
C LEU A 81 -0.46 4.97 1.99
N ALA A 82 -0.76 4.43 3.16
CA ALA A 82 -0.28 4.92 4.44
C ALA A 82 0.62 3.84 5.05
N ARG A 83 1.80 4.23 5.51
CA ARG A 83 2.71 3.35 6.24
C ARG A 83 3.15 4.03 7.52
N SER A 84 3.02 3.31 8.63
CA SER A 84 3.43 3.77 9.95
C SER A 84 4.32 2.73 10.62
N SER A 85 5.31 3.22 11.36
CA SER A 85 5.94 2.39 12.40
C SER A 85 4.93 2.16 13.52
N LEU A 86 4.79 0.91 14.01
CA LEU A 86 3.79 0.57 15.03
C LEU A 86 4.29 0.79 16.47
N GLU A 87 5.62 0.85 16.67
CA GLU A 87 6.25 0.99 17.99
C GLU A 87 6.60 2.43 18.37
N ASP A 88 6.83 3.29 17.37
CA ASP A 88 7.04 4.72 17.55
C ASP A 88 6.03 5.48 16.69
N PHE A 89 4.78 5.51 17.18
CA PHE A 89 3.65 6.20 16.54
C PHE A 89 3.82 7.74 16.51
N GLY A 90 4.97 8.26 16.99
CA GLY A 90 5.24 9.69 17.20
C GLY A 90 6.11 10.37 16.14
N ASP A 91 7.11 9.68 15.56
CA ASP A 91 8.17 10.38 14.80
C ASP A 91 8.24 10.06 13.29
N SER A 92 7.62 8.99 12.78
CA SER A 92 7.76 8.63 11.35
C SER A 92 6.52 7.98 10.74
N HIS A 93 5.70 8.82 10.10
CA HIS A 93 4.58 8.40 9.25
C HIS A 93 4.87 8.77 7.79
N SER A 94 4.70 7.82 6.86
CA SER A 94 4.85 8.06 5.43
C SER A 94 3.52 7.79 4.74
N PHE A 95 3.02 8.79 4.04
CA PHE A 95 1.85 8.68 3.17
C PHE A 95 2.29 8.88 1.72
N GLY A 96 1.71 8.10 0.84
CA GLY A 96 1.96 8.13 -0.59
C GLY A 96 0.65 7.97 -1.35
N GLY A 97 0.59 8.58 -2.53
CA GLY A 97 -0.56 8.46 -3.40
C GLY A 97 -0.16 8.54 -4.86
N SER A 98 -0.86 7.79 -5.70
CA SER A 98 -0.73 7.84 -7.15
C SER A 98 -2.11 8.02 -7.77
N VAL A 99 -2.17 8.79 -8.84
CA VAL A 99 -3.32 8.85 -9.73
C VAL A 99 -2.79 8.74 -11.15
N GLY A 100 -3.44 7.93 -11.96
CA GLY A 100 -3.13 7.79 -13.35
C GLY A 100 -4.38 7.72 -14.21
N PHE A 101 -4.20 8.14 -15.45
CA PHE A 101 -5.22 8.12 -16.48
C PHE A 101 -4.64 7.45 -17.71
N SER A 102 -5.42 6.54 -18.31
CA SER A 102 -5.03 5.76 -19.47
C SER A 102 -6.13 5.83 -20.52
N VAL A 103 -5.71 5.93 -21.77
CA VAL A 103 -6.58 5.93 -22.95
C VAL A 103 -6.13 4.81 -23.86
N LYS A 104 -7.08 3.99 -24.30
CA LYS A 104 -6.89 2.97 -25.32
C LYS A 104 -7.47 3.47 -26.65
N TRP A 105 -6.65 3.46 -27.70
CA TRP A 105 -7.02 3.82 -29.08
C TRP A 105 -7.09 2.59 -29.98
#